data_AF-A0A3A0D4H1-F1
#
_entry.id   AF-A0A3A0D4H1-F1
#
_cell.length_a   1.000
_cell.length_b   1.000
_cell.length_c   1.000
_cell.angle_alpha   90.00
_cell.angle_beta   90.00
_cell.angle_gamma   90.00
#
_symmetry.space_group_name_H-M   'P 1'
#
loop_
_entity.id
_entity.type
_entity.pdbx_description
1 polymer ?
#
loop_
_entity_poly.entity_id
_entity_poly.type
_entity_poly.pdbx_seq_one_letter_code
_entity_poly.pdbx_strand_id
1 'polypeptide(L)'
;MIQNGDCDLAHGSRKLAASKIIKPQTWLRRFTAKIFRGLAIYWMRVPASLSDTQCGFKIYRGEVARALFGACRSDGFMFDIEIILRARRKGYHIKEFPVEWTCDRDSRLSFTRSPKQIISELKTIKQTLQKEHA
;
A
#
# COMPACT_ATOMS: atom_id res chain seq x y z
N MET A 1 -19.40 -3.72 0.86
CA MET A 1 -18.29 -4.22 0.02
C MET A 1 -17.75 -5.57 0.51
N ILE A 2 -16.92 -5.66 1.56
CA ILE A 2 -16.39 -6.97 1.99
C ILE A 2 -17.50 -7.95 2.41
N GLN A 3 -18.44 -7.49 3.26
CA GLN A 3 -19.58 -8.32 3.68
C GLN A 3 -20.49 -8.75 2.51
N ASN A 4 -20.55 -7.94 1.45
CA ASN A 4 -21.38 -8.22 0.27
C ASN A 4 -20.67 -9.12 -0.75
N GLY A 5 -19.42 -9.53 -0.50
CA GLY A 5 -18.62 -10.32 -1.44
C GLY A 5 -17.99 -9.52 -2.60
N ASP A 6 -18.08 -8.19 -2.56
CA ASP A 6 -17.59 -7.31 -3.64
C ASP A 6 -16.05 -7.24 -3.73
N CYS A 7 -15.36 -7.55 -2.64
CA CYS A 7 -13.91 -7.58 -2.52
C CYS A 7 -13.47 -8.40 -1.30
N ASP A 8 -12.20 -8.79 -1.32
CA ASP A 8 -11.53 -9.52 -0.24
C ASP A 8 -10.78 -8.56 0.70
N LEU A 9 -10.32 -7.44 0.14
CA LEU A 9 -9.63 -6.36 0.82
C LEU A 9 -10.25 -5.01 0.41
N ALA A 10 -10.35 -4.10 1.37
CA ALA A 10 -10.78 -2.73 1.15
C ALA A 10 -9.70 -1.77 1.68
N HIS A 11 -9.16 -0.92 0.83
CA HIS A 11 -8.15 0.08 1.20
C HIS A 11 -8.80 1.47 1.21
N GLY A 12 -8.64 2.21 2.30
CA GLY A 12 -9.00 3.61 2.31
C GLY A 12 -8.11 4.36 1.34
N SER A 13 -8.64 5.30 0.57
CA SER A 13 -7.83 6.11 -0.34
C SER A 13 -8.05 7.60 -0.13
N ARG A 14 -6.97 8.35 0.03
CA ARG A 14 -6.98 9.82 0.12
C ARG A 14 -7.16 10.50 -1.23
N LYS A 15 -7.18 9.73 -2.33
CA LYS A 15 -7.14 10.25 -3.70
C LYS A 15 -8.42 10.01 -4.51
N LEU A 16 -9.43 9.36 -3.93
CA LEU A 16 -10.74 9.25 -4.55
C LEU A 16 -11.45 10.60 -4.53
N ALA A 17 -12.28 10.87 -5.53
CA ALA A 17 -13.00 12.15 -5.65
C ALA A 17 -13.90 12.45 -4.44
N ALA A 18 -14.46 11.41 -3.81
CA ALA A 18 -15.30 11.53 -2.61
C ALA A 18 -14.49 11.66 -1.30
N SER A 19 -13.16 11.54 -1.34
CA SER A 19 -12.32 11.66 -0.14
C SER A 19 -12.13 13.11 0.27
N LYS A 20 -12.16 13.37 1.58
CA LYS A 20 -12.04 14.71 2.15
C LYS A 20 -10.69 14.85 2.85
N ILE A 21 -9.87 15.79 2.39
CA ILE A 21 -8.57 16.10 2.99
C ILE A 21 -8.69 17.40 3.78
N ILE A 22 -8.83 17.30 5.10
CA ILE A 22 -9.06 18.47 5.98
C ILE A 22 -7.77 19.29 6.12
N LYS A 23 -6.64 18.62 6.36
CA LYS A 23 -5.31 19.23 6.39
C LYS A 23 -4.40 18.51 5.41
N PRO A 24 -3.95 19.17 4.32
CA PRO A 24 -3.12 18.53 3.32
C PRO A 24 -1.68 18.33 3.81
N GLN A 25 -1.00 17.38 3.19
CA GLN A 25 0.45 17.20 3.34
C GLN A 25 1.21 18.33 2.64
N THR A 26 2.47 18.54 3.03
CA THR A 26 3.37 19.49 2.36
C THR A 26 3.56 19.14 0.88
N TRP A 27 3.85 20.14 0.06
CA TRP A 27 4.02 19.96 -1.39
C TRP A 27 5.13 18.95 -1.72
N LEU A 28 6.26 19.03 -1.01
CA LEU A 28 7.38 18.09 -1.15
C LEU A 28 6.93 16.64 -0.89
N ARG A 29 6.17 16.40 0.19
CA ARG A 29 5.68 15.05 0.52
C ARG A 29 4.67 14.53 -0.50
N ARG A 30 3.85 15.42 -1.08
CA ARG A 30 2.94 15.04 -2.19
C ARG A 30 3.71 14.67 -3.45
N PHE A 31 4.79 15.39 -3.76
CA PHE A 31 5.64 15.11 -4.91
C PHE A 31 6.38 13.76 -4.75
N THR A 32 7.02 13.52 -3.60
CA THR A 32 7.69 12.25 -3.33
C THR A 32 6.72 11.06 -3.36
N ALA A 33 5.49 11.24 -2.85
CA ALA A 33 4.45 10.23 -2.95
C ALA A 33 4.03 9.92 -4.40
N LYS A 34 4.05 10.90 -5.32
CA LYS A 34 3.79 10.68 -6.74
C LYS A 34 4.91 9.88 -7.41
N ILE A 35 6.17 10.20 -7.13
CA ILE A 35 7.33 9.43 -7.61
C ILE A 35 7.25 7.99 -7.12
N PHE A 36 7.01 7.80 -5.82
CA PHE A 36 6.87 6.47 -5.23
C PHE A 36 5.74 5.67 -5.87
N ARG A 37 4.59 6.30 -6.17
CA ARG A 37 3.50 5.64 -6.90
C ARG A 37 3.96 5.16 -8.27
N GLY A 38 4.68 5.98 -9.03
CA GLY A 38 5.24 5.59 -10.32
C GLY A 38 6.15 4.37 -10.18
N LEU A 39 7.07 4.39 -9.22
CA LEU A 39 7.95 3.26 -8.92
C LEU A 39 7.17 1.98 -8.58
N ALA A 40 6.15 2.07 -7.72
CA ALA A 40 5.33 0.94 -7.32
C ALA A 40 4.57 0.33 -8.52
N ILE A 41 4.01 1.15 -9.40
CA ILE A 41 3.26 0.67 -10.58
C ILE A 41 4.22 0.07 -11.62
N TYR A 42 5.25 0.81 -12.04
CA TYR A 42 6.07 0.40 -13.17
C TYR A 42 7.12 -0.65 -12.80
N TRP A 43 7.77 -0.53 -11.64
CA TRP A 43 8.86 -1.43 -11.26
C TRP A 43 8.39 -2.64 -10.44
N MET A 44 7.46 -2.41 -9.51
CA MET A 44 6.91 -3.47 -8.66
C MET A 44 5.66 -4.12 -9.24
N ARG A 45 5.08 -3.55 -10.31
CA ARG A 45 3.85 -4.07 -10.96
C ARG A 45 2.64 -4.10 -10.03
N VAL A 46 2.53 -3.11 -9.15
CA VAL A 46 1.31 -2.87 -8.37
C VAL A 46 0.17 -2.48 -9.33
N PRO A 47 -1.07 -2.96 -9.12
CA PRO A 47 -2.21 -2.59 -9.96
C PRO A 47 -2.38 -1.07 -10.05
N ALA A 48 -2.42 -0.54 -11.28
CA ALA A 48 -2.59 0.89 -11.51
C ALA A 48 -3.96 1.42 -11.06
N SER A 49 -4.95 0.53 -10.90
CA SER A 49 -6.27 0.81 -10.33
C SER A 49 -6.22 1.25 -8.87
N LEU A 50 -5.15 0.93 -8.14
CA LEU A 50 -4.94 1.44 -6.79
C LEU A 50 -4.36 2.85 -6.84
N SER A 51 -5.14 3.82 -6.39
CA SER A 51 -4.76 5.22 -6.33
C SER A 51 -3.86 5.52 -5.12
N ASP A 52 -4.08 4.84 -4.00
CA ASP A 52 -3.42 5.08 -2.72
C ASP A 52 -2.95 3.79 -2.03
N THR A 53 -1.73 3.36 -2.36
CA THR A 53 -1.13 2.13 -1.85
C THR A 53 -0.57 2.25 -0.42
N GLN A 54 -0.50 3.47 0.12
CA GLN A 54 0.17 3.82 1.38
C GLN A 54 -0.77 4.55 2.34
N CYS A 55 -2.08 4.36 2.17
CA CYS A 55 -3.04 4.75 3.19
C CYS A 55 -3.04 3.69 4.29
N GLY A 56 -2.87 4.12 5.55
CA GLY A 56 -2.84 3.18 6.68
C GLY A 56 -4.20 2.60 7.04
N PHE A 57 -5.31 3.15 6.52
CA PHE A 57 -6.64 2.62 6.81
C PHE A 57 -6.98 1.51 5.83
N LYS A 58 -6.99 0.25 6.30
CA LYS A 58 -7.25 -0.93 5.48
C LYS A 58 -8.10 -1.93 6.24
N ILE A 59 -8.98 -2.61 5.52
CA ILE A 59 -9.90 -3.61 6.05
C ILE A 59 -9.76 -4.88 5.21
N TYR A 60 -9.75 -6.02 5.88
CA TYR A 60 -9.50 -7.32 5.26
C TYR A 60 -10.53 -8.33 5.76
N ARG A 61 -10.88 -9.30 4.93
CA ARG A 61 -11.48 -10.54 5.42
C ARG A 61 -10.46 -11.25 6.33
N GLY A 62 -10.89 -11.79 7.47
CA GLY A 62 -9.97 -12.30 8.50
C GLY A 62 -9.03 -13.41 8.01
N GLU A 63 -9.54 -14.37 7.23
CA GLU A 63 -8.73 -15.43 6.62
C GLU A 63 -7.74 -14.91 5.57
N VAL A 64 -8.14 -13.92 4.78
CA VAL A 64 -7.31 -13.26 3.77
C VAL A 64 -6.18 -12.51 4.44
N ALA A 65 -6.46 -11.77 5.52
CA ALA A 65 -5.43 -11.13 6.34
C ALA A 65 -4.43 -12.15 6.87
N ARG A 66 -4.89 -13.22 7.52
CA ARG A 66 -4.01 -14.27 8.06
C ARG A 66 -3.12 -14.89 6.97
N ALA A 67 -3.68 -15.17 5.80
CA ALA A 67 -2.94 -15.75 4.68
C ALA A 67 -1.90 -14.78 4.08
N LEU A 68 -2.19 -13.48 4.02
CA LEU A 68 -1.30 -12.48 3.44
C LEU A 68 -0.20 -12.05 4.41
N PHE A 69 -0.59 -11.68 5.64
CA PHE A 69 0.35 -11.20 6.65
C PHE A 69 1.18 -12.34 7.25
N GLY A 70 0.64 -13.56 7.36
CA GLY A 70 1.41 -14.73 7.80
C GLY A 70 2.53 -15.13 6.84
N ALA A 71 2.44 -14.75 5.57
CA ALA A 71 3.47 -14.95 4.56
C ALA A 71 4.35 -13.69 4.33
N CYS A 72 4.04 -12.58 4.98
CA CYS A 72 4.75 -11.32 4.79
C CYS A 72 6.16 -11.43 5.39
N ARG A 73 7.18 -11.07 4.59
CA ARG A 73 8.59 -11.08 5.04
C ARG A 73 9.12 -9.69 5.36
N SER A 74 8.48 -8.64 4.84
CA SER A 74 8.84 -7.26 5.16
C SER A 74 8.43 -6.89 6.58
N ASP A 75 9.39 -6.37 7.33
CA ASP A 75 9.25 -5.75 8.65
C ASP A 75 9.23 -4.22 8.59
N GLY A 76 9.56 -3.65 7.42
CA GLY A 76 9.65 -2.22 7.18
C GLY A 76 8.39 -1.59 6.60
N PHE A 77 8.48 -0.28 6.34
CA PHE A 77 7.40 0.55 5.78
C PHE A 77 6.85 0.02 4.44
N MET A 78 7.62 -0.79 3.72
CA MET A 78 7.22 -1.37 2.42
C MET A 78 6.32 -2.61 2.52
N PHE A 79 5.99 -3.11 3.72
CA PHE A 79 5.12 -4.28 3.89
C PHE A 79 3.79 -4.14 3.12
N ASP A 80 3.23 -2.92 3.05
CA ASP A 80 2.01 -2.64 2.31
C ASP A 80 2.09 -3.00 0.82
N ILE A 81 3.25 -2.76 0.19
CA ILE A 81 3.49 -3.12 -1.20
C ILE A 81 3.57 -4.64 -1.34
N GLU A 82 4.26 -5.32 -0.42
CA GLU A 82 4.32 -6.78 -0.41
C GLU A 82 2.93 -7.40 -0.30
N ILE A 83 2.10 -6.92 0.64
CA ILE A 83 0.74 -7.40 0.84
C ILE A 83 -0.12 -7.21 -0.41
N ILE A 84 -0.04 -6.05 -1.07
CA ILE A 84 -0.76 -5.80 -2.33
C ILE A 84 -0.33 -6.78 -3.43
N LEU A 85 0.97 -7.03 -3.58
CA LEU A 85 1.49 -7.93 -4.60
C LEU A 85 1.13 -9.40 -4.31
N ARG A 86 1.20 -9.81 -3.04
CA ARG A 86 0.74 -11.14 -2.59
C ARG A 86 -0.75 -11.33 -2.83
N ALA A 87 -1.57 -10.33 -2.52
CA ALA A 87 -3.01 -10.36 -2.74
C ALA A 87 -3.33 -10.51 -4.23
N ARG A 88 -2.70 -9.71 -5.09
CA ARG A 88 -2.83 -9.81 -6.54
C ARG A 88 -2.48 -11.22 -7.04
N ARG A 89 -1.40 -11.82 -6.55
CA ARG A 89 -0.95 -13.16 -6.98
C ARG A 89 -1.86 -14.28 -6.54
N LYS A 90 -2.46 -14.16 -5.35
CA LYS A 90 -3.46 -15.09 -4.85
C LYS A 90 -4.85 -14.87 -5.48
N GLY A 91 -5.00 -13.91 -6.40
CA GLY A 91 -6.26 -13.62 -7.06
C GLY A 91 -7.27 -12.86 -6.20
N TYR A 92 -6.85 -12.27 -5.08
CA TYR A 92 -7.74 -11.52 -4.22
C TYR A 92 -8.09 -10.15 -4.82
N HIS A 93 -9.34 -9.76 -4.64
CA HIS A 93 -9.87 -8.49 -5.13
C HIS A 93 -9.69 -7.39 -4.09
N ILE A 94 -8.98 -6.34 -4.49
CA ILE A 94 -8.77 -5.13 -3.67
C ILE A 94 -9.65 -4.02 -4.24
N LYS A 95 -10.50 -3.41 -3.40
CA LYS A 95 -11.25 -2.19 -3.71
C LYS A 95 -10.78 -1.03 -2.85
N GLU A 96 -10.92 0.18 -3.37
CA GLU A 96 -10.67 1.40 -2.60
C GLU A 96 -11.99 2.01 -2.11
N PHE A 97 -11.97 2.66 -0.95
CA PHE A 97 -13.10 3.43 -0.43
C PHE A 97 -12.63 4.83 0.01
N PRO A 98 -13.49 5.86 -0.10
CA PRO A 98 -13.11 7.21 0.26
C PRO A 98 -12.94 7.36 1.76
N VAL A 99 -12.04 8.24 2.17
CA VAL A 99 -11.78 8.54 3.59
C VAL A 99 -11.80 10.03 3.85
N GLU A 100 -12.18 10.38 5.08
CA GLU A 100 -11.88 11.69 5.64
C GLU A 100 -10.53 11.61 6.36
N TRP A 101 -9.58 12.45 5.95
CA TRP A 101 -8.21 12.35 6.41
C TRP A 101 -7.61 13.71 6.73
N THR A 102 -6.91 13.77 7.86
CA THR A 102 -6.21 14.95 8.36
C THR A 102 -4.73 14.63 8.50
N CYS A 103 -3.85 15.47 7.92
CA CYS A 103 -2.43 15.35 8.18
C CYS A 103 -2.13 15.75 9.62
N ASP A 104 -1.75 14.78 10.42
CA ASP A 104 -1.01 15.04 11.65
C ASP A 104 0.41 15.52 11.28
N ARG A 105 0.82 16.64 11.87
CA ARG A 105 2.18 17.20 11.67
C ARG A 105 3.17 16.57 12.63
N ASP A 106 2.70 15.94 13.71
CA ASP A 106 3.53 15.18 14.64
C ASP A 106 3.79 13.77 14.08
N SER A 107 4.69 13.71 13.10
CA SER A 107 5.02 12.46 12.41
C SER A 107 6.06 11.69 13.22
N ARG A 108 5.59 10.72 14.03
CA ARG A 108 6.45 9.68 14.63
C ARG A 108 7.19 8.84 13.59
N LEU A 109 6.74 8.87 12.33
CA LEU A 109 7.51 8.42 11.19
C LEU A 109 8.58 9.46 10.88
N SER A 110 9.73 9.29 11.51
CA SER A 110 10.97 9.96 11.11
C SER A 110 11.28 9.54 9.67
N PHE A 111 11.17 10.47 8.73
CA PHE A 111 11.51 10.26 7.31
C PHE A 111 13.03 10.16 7.09
N THR A 112 13.79 9.69 8.09
CA THR A 112 15.23 9.44 8.05
C THR A 112 15.61 8.23 7.22
N ARG A 113 14.63 7.45 6.74
CA ARG A 113 14.92 6.36 5.81
C ARG A 113 15.43 6.91 4.48
N SER A 114 16.66 6.55 4.17
CA SER A 114 17.28 6.96 2.90
C SER A 114 16.56 6.29 1.72
N PRO A 115 16.48 6.93 0.55
CA PRO A 115 15.97 6.30 -0.68
C PRO A 115 16.63 4.95 -0.98
N LYS A 116 17.89 4.76 -0.60
CA LYS A 116 18.63 3.49 -0.76
C LYS A 116 17.98 2.35 0.02
N GLN A 117 17.55 2.59 1.26
CA GLN A 117 16.87 1.60 2.09
C GLN A 117 15.53 1.20 1.47
N ILE A 118 14.72 2.17 1.01
CA ILE A 118 13.45 1.90 0.33
C ILE A 118 13.68 1.04 -0.92
N ILE A 119 14.65 1.40 -1.75
CA ILE A 119 14.97 0.62 -2.96
C ILE A 119 15.44 -0.79 -2.61
N SER A 120 16.25 -0.93 -1.55
CA SER A 120 16.70 -2.24 -1.08
C SER A 120 15.54 -3.11 -0.60
N GLU A 121 14.65 -2.57 0.24
CA GLU A 121 13.44 -3.26 0.71
C GLU A 121 12.58 -3.73 -0.48
N LEU A 122 12.33 -2.85 -1.47
CA LEU A 122 11.56 -3.21 -2.66
C LEU A 122 12.23 -4.31 -3.50
N LYS A 123 13.57 -4.31 -3.63
CA LYS A 123 14.31 -5.40 -4.29
C LYS A 123 14.13 -6.72 -3.55
N THR A 124 14.29 -6.72 -2.23
CA THR A 124 14.11 -7.91 -1.39
C THR A 124 12.71 -8.48 -1.52
N ILE A 125 11.67 -7.61 -1.50
CA ILE A 125 10.27 -8.01 -1.73
C ILE A 125 10.16 -8.69 -3.10
N LYS A 126 10.66 -8.04 -4.16
CA LYS A 126 10.55 -8.55 -5.53
C LYS A 126 11.23 -9.91 -5.70
N GLN A 127 12.43 -10.10 -5.12
CA GLN A 127 13.18 -11.36 -5.16
C GLN A 127 12.47 -12.46 -4.37
N THR A 128 11.99 -12.16 -3.16
CA THR A 128 11.23 -13.11 -2.32
C THR A 128 10.00 -13.61 -3.08
N LEU A 129 9.25 -12.67 -3.63
CA LEU A 129 8.09 -12.94 -4.44
C LEU A 129 8.44 -13.75 -5.70
N GLN A 130 9.60 -13.54 -6.35
CA GLN A 130 9.99 -14.36 -7.50
C GLN A 130 10.34 -15.81 -7.10
N LYS A 131 11.04 -16.00 -5.97
CA LYS A 131 11.43 -17.32 -5.48
C LYS A 131 10.25 -18.20 -5.06
N GLU A 132 9.18 -17.61 -4.54
CA GLU A 132 7.96 -18.37 -4.17
C GLU A 132 7.18 -18.90 -5.38
N HIS A 133 7.54 -18.50 -6.60
CA HIS A 133 6.93 -18.95 -7.85
C HIS A 133 7.85 -19.84 -8.72
N ALA A 134 9.10 -20.04 -8.30
CA ALA A 134 10.04 -20.95 -8.94
C ALA A 134 9.94 -22.33 -8.27
#